data_AF-A0A8H3CL97-F1
#
_entry.id   AF-A0A8H3CL97-F1
#
_cell.length_a   1.000
_cell.length_b   1.000
_cell.length_c   1.000
_cell.angle_alpha   90.00
_cell.angle_beta   90.00
_cell.angle_gamma   90.00
#
_symmetry.space_group_name_H-M   'P 1'
#
loop_
_entity.id
_entity.type
_entity.pdbx_description
1 polymer ?
#
loop_
_entity_poly.entity_id
_entity_poly.type
_entity_poly.pdbx_seq_one_letter_code
_entity_poly.pdbx_strand_id
1 'polypeptide(L)'
;MFKDRREEKDVQKDILQETFINTVAGWVNLLLLSSSGPIKIPVGACATALRSLEIACDTILSGKAKVMIAGGFDDFSEEGLFEFANMKATSNTKTEFAMGREPNEFLRPTTSTRAGFMEAQGTGVQILMNAKTALEMGCAIQSIVAFTSTSTDKAGRSIPAPGRGVLSITREITPKQSLRILDINYRTRQLAFRRKQISEWMENELETLKDDPDAAELAAKVEKEAARQEKDALATYGMLEGSDPRIAPLRRALAVWGLTADDIGVISIHGTSTKANDLNEPHVYNDIFAAIQRTPGNAVPVTPVFIL
;
A
#
# COMPACT_ATOMS: atom_id res chain seq x y z
N MET A 1 -5.16 27.20 -18.41
CA MET A 1 -6.02 26.77 -19.56
C MET A 1 -7.39 27.44 -19.56
N PHE A 2 -8.23 27.27 -18.53
CA PHE A 2 -9.63 27.73 -18.57
C PHE A 2 -9.82 29.25 -18.35
N LYS A 3 -9.12 29.84 -17.37
CA LYS A 3 -9.22 31.27 -17.02
C LYS A 3 -8.42 32.14 -17.98
N ASP A 4 -7.11 31.95 -18.03
CA ASP A 4 -6.22 32.83 -18.80
C ASP A 4 -6.49 32.84 -20.31
N ARG A 5 -6.85 31.68 -20.90
CA ARG A 5 -7.21 31.63 -22.32
C ARG A 5 -8.53 32.35 -22.61
N ARG A 6 -9.49 32.30 -21.67
CA ARG A 6 -10.75 33.06 -21.76
C ARG A 6 -10.52 34.56 -21.61
N GLU A 7 -9.52 34.94 -20.81
CA GLU A 7 -9.08 36.34 -20.61
C GLU A 7 -8.10 36.80 -21.70
N GLU A 8 -7.96 36.04 -22.79
CA GLU A 8 -7.10 36.36 -23.94
C GLU A 8 -5.63 36.63 -23.56
N LYS A 9 -5.16 36.07 -22.44
CA LYS A 9 -3.74 36.09 -22.09
C LYS A 9 -2.97 35.11 -22.99
N ASP A 10 -1.68 35.38 -23.18
CA ASP A 10 -0.81 34.47 -23.90
C ASP A 10 -0.60 33.17 -23.09
N VAL A 11 -0.98 32.04 -23.68
CA VAL A 11 -0.92 30.71 -23.07
C VAL A 11 -0.42 29.73 -24.12
N GLN A 12 0.50 28.85 -23.72
CA GLN A 12 1.02 27.78 -24.57
C GLN A 12 -0.10 27.03 -25.30
N LYS A 13 0.13 26.71 -26.58
CA LYS A 13 -0.89 26.08 -27.44
C LYS A 13 -1.23 24.67 -26.96
N ASP A 14 -0.20 23.95 -26.53
CA ASP A 14 -0.18 22.58 -26.04
C ASP A 14 -0.40 22.45 -24.52
N ILE A 15 -0.74 23.53 -23.80
CA ILE A 15 -0.96 23.53 -22.34
C ILE A 15 -1.93 22.45 -21.85
N LEU A 16 -2.86 22.00 -22.71
CA LEU A 16 -3.78 20.91 -22.40
C LEU A 16 -3.02 19.64 -21.98
N GLN A 17 -1.90 19.33 -22.63
CA GLN A 17 -1.11 18.15 -22.31
C GLN A 17 -0.61 18.20 -20.85
N GLU A 18 -0.20 19.37 -20.36
CA GLU A 18 0.32 19.55 -18.99
C GLU A 18 -0.78 19.52 -17.92
N THR A 19 -2.06 19.52 -18.31
CA THR A 19 -3.18 19.39 -17.35
C THR A 19 -3.56 17.95 -17.04
N PHE A 20 -3.08 16.97 -17.82
CA PHE A 20 -3.38 15.57 -17.54
C PHE A 20 -2.48 15.02 -16.44
N ILE A 21 -3.09 14.35 -15.46
CA ILE A 21 -2.39 13.78 -14.29
C ILE A 21 -1.28 12.81 -14.72
N ASN A 22 -1.47 12.06 -15.81
CA ASN A 22 -0.48 11.11 -16.29
C ASN A 22 0.71 11.76 -17.04
N THR A 23 0.66 13.04 -17.37
CA THR A 23 1.74 13.72 -18.11
C THR A 23 3.02 13.81 -17.29
N VAL A 24 2.92 14.00 -15.97
CA VAL A 24 4.08 13.99 -15.06
C VAL A 24 4.84 12.66 -15.16
N ALA A 25 4.12 11.53 -15.14
CA ALA A 25 4.73 10.21 -15.33
C ALA A 25 5.28 10.02 -16.76
N GLY A 26 4.63 10.61 -17.77
CA GLY A 26 5.13 10.68 -19.14
C GLY A 26 6.49 11.36 -19.23
N TRP A 27 6.63 12.54 -18.62
CA TRP A 27 7.90 13.28 -18.56
C TRP A 27 9.00 12.49 -17.85
N VAL A 28 8.70 11.86 -16.71
CA VAL A 28 9.68 10.99 -16.01
C VAL A 28 10.17 9.87 -16.92
N ASN A 29 9.27 9.21 -17.66
CA ASN A 29 9.67 8.14 -18.56
C ASN A 29 10.48 8.65 -19.77
N LEU A 30 10.06 9.74 -20.40
CA LEU A 30 10.72 10.32 -21.56
C LEU A 30 12.12 10.87 -21.23
N LEU A 31 12.29 11.46 -20.05
CA LEU A 31 13.52 12.16 -19.67
C LEU A 31 14.54 11.27 -18.94
N LEU A 32 14.08 10.24 -18.21
CA LEU A 32 14.96 9.47 -17.30
C LEU A 32 15.01 7.98 -17.58
N LEU A 33 13.86 7.32 -17.79
CA LEU A 33 13.79 5.86 -17.75
C LEU A 33 13.83 5.21 -19.13
N SER A 34 13.23 5.86 -20.13
CA SER A 34 12.99 5.32 -21.48
C SER A 34 12.44 3.88 -21.45
N SER A 35 11.56 3.58 -20.49
CA SER A 35 11.05 2.23 -20.26
C SER A 35 9.78 1.96 -21.07
N SER A 36 9.57 0.70 -21.45
CA SER A 36 8.32 0.19 -22.02
C SER A 36 7.49 -0.58 -20.98
N GLY A 37 7.63 -0.22 -19.70
CA GLY A 37 6.94 -0.87 -18.59
C GLY A 37 5.48 -0.38 -18.40
N PRO A 38 4.73 -0.99 -17.47
CA PRO A 38 3.36 -0.56 -17.17
C PRO A 38 3.30 0.86 -16.58
N ILE A 39 2.37 1.67 -17.08
CA ILE A 39 2.02 2.98 -16.54
C ILE A 39 0.55 2.98 -16.08
N LYS A 40 0.32 3.17 -14.78
CA LYS A 40 -1.02 3.16 -14.17
C LYS A 40 -1.11 4.30 -13.17
N ILE A 41 -1.81 5.37 -13.56
CA ILE A 41 -1.84 6.62 -12.80
C ILE A 41 -3.19 6.73 -12.09
N PRO A 42 -3.26 6.49 -10.77
CA PRO A 42 -4.52 6.54 -10.04
C PRO A 42 -4.92 7.97 -9.70
N VAL A 43 -6.23 8.14 -9.47
CA VAL A 43 -6.79 9.31 -8.79
C VAL A 43 -7.58 8.80 -7.58
N GLY A 44 -7.06 9.04 -6.39
CA GLY A 44 -7.63 8.61 -5.11
C GLY A 44 -7.86 9.77 -4.14
N ALA A 45 -7.93 11.01 -4.65
CA ALA A 45 -7.95 12.24 -3.85
C ALA A 45 -6.81 12.25 -2.82
N CYS A 46 -7.09 12.58 -1.55
CA CYS A 46 -6.12 12.64 -0.46
C CYS A 46 -5.33 11.32 -0.24
N ALA A 47 -5.87 10.18 -0.70
CA ALA A 47 -5.25 8.85 -0.56
C ALA A 47 -4.51 8.37 -1.82
N THR A 48 -4.31 9.23 -2.83
CA THR A 48 -3.70 8.85 -4.13
C THR A 48 -2.33 8.19 -3.96
N ALA A 49 -1.48 8.70 -3.07
CA ALA A 49 -0.15 8.13 -2.84
C ALA A 49 -0.20 6.67 -2.35
N LEU A 50 -1.13 6.34 -1.45
CA LEU A 50 -1.32 4.97 -0.97
C LEU A 50 -1.98 4.07 -2.03
N ARG A 51 -2.90 4.61 -2.83
CA ARG A 51 -3.46 3.88 -3.98
C ARG A 51 -2.40 3.57 -5.04
N SER A 52 -1.49 4.50 -5.28
CA SER A 52 -0.33 4.33 -6.16
C SER A 52 0.60 3.23 -5.66
N LEU A 53 0.86 3.19 -4.34
CA LEU A 53 1.61 2.12 -3.69
C LEU A 53 0.95 0.74 -3.87
N GLU A 54 -0.36 0.61 -3.66
CA GLU A 54 -1.10 -0.64 -3.88
C GLU A 54 -0.97 -1.11 -5.34
N ILE A 55 -1.21 -0.22 -6.31
CA ILE A 55 -1.12 -0.54 -7.73
C ILE A 55 0.30 -0.98 -8.12
N ALA A 56 1.33 -0.34 -7.57
CA ALA A 56 2.72 -0.73 -7.79
C ALA A 56 3.00 -2.14 -7.24
N CYS A 57 2.55 -2.44 -6.02
CA CYS A 57 2.66 -3.77 -5.42
C CYS A 57 1.97 -4.83 -6.28
N ASP A 58 0.71 -4.62 -6.65
CA ASP A 58 -0.06 -5.55 -7.50
C ASP A 58 0.58 -5.76 -8.87
N THR A 59 1.16 -4.70 -9.46
CA THR A 59 1.83 -4.77 -10.76
C THR A 59 3.12 -5.59 -10.68
N ILE A 60 3.86 -5.47 -9.58
CA ILE A 60 5.05 -6.29 -9.32
C ILE A 60 4.68 -7.74 -9.05
N LEU A 61 3.70 -7.98 -8.17
CA LEU A 61 3.25 -9.32 -7.79
C LEU A 61 2.62 -10.09 -8.97
N SER A 62 1.93 -9.39 -9.88
CA SER A 62 1.41 -9.99 -11.12
C SER A 62 2.48 -10.25 -12.19
N GLY A 63 3.76 -9.96 -11.90
CA GLY A 63 4.88 -10.20 -12.82
C GLY A 63 4.95 -9.22 -14.00
N LYS A 64 4.12 -8.18 -14.03
CA LYS A 64 4.10 -7.17 -15.11
C LYS A 64 5.28 -6.22 -15.04
N ALA A 65 5.89 -6.07 -13.87
CA ALA A 65 7.10 -5.29 -13.66
C ALA A 65 7.98 -5.89 -12.55
N LYS A 66 9.27 -5.59 -12.57
CA LYS A 66 10.19 -5.92 -11.47
C LYS A 66 10.53 -4.73 -10.58
N VAL A 67 10.38 -3.52 -11.13
CA VAL A 67 10.63 -2.22 -10.52
C VAL A 67 9.46 -1.31 -10.88
N MET A 68 8.94 -0.56 -9.91
CA MET A 68 7.85 0.42 -10.11
C MET A 68 8.16 1.70 -9.33
N ILE A 69 7.82 2.84 -9.92
CA ILE A 69 7.75 4.13 -9.22
C ILE A 69 6.33 4.27 -8.66
N ALA A 70 6.20 4.57 -7.37
CA ALA A 70 4.94 4.87 -6.71
C ALA A 70 5.03 6.19 -5.97
N GLY A 71 3.92 6.91 -5.85
CA GLY A 71 3.91 8.22 -5.22
C GLY A 71 2.65 9.01 -5.49
N GLY A 72 2.68 10.27 -5.05
CA GLY A 72 1.64 11.27 -5.30
C GLY A 72 2.25 12.66 -5.44
N PHE A 73 1.53 13.55 -6.10
CA PHE A 73 1.85 14.96 -6.20
C PHE A 73 0.53 15.73 -6.30
N ASP A 74 0.51 16.92 -5.71
CA ASP A 74 -0.57 17.89 -5.84
C ASP A 74 0.05 19.28 -5.64
N ASP A 75 -0.59 20.29 -6.23
CA ASP A 75 -0.13 21.69 -6.16
C ASP A 75 -1.21 22.59 -5.57
N PHE A 76 -0.78 23.76 -5.11
CA PHE A 76 -1.67 24.76 -4.51
C PHE A 76 -2.13 25.76 -5.57
N SER A 77 -3.42 26.09 -5.57
CA SER A 77 -3.98 27.09 -6.50
C SER A 77 -5.01 27.98 -5.81
N GLU A 78 -5.21 29.19 -6.35
CA GLU A 78 -6.24 30.13 -5.89
C GLU A 78 -7.63 29.46 -5.94
N GLU A 79 -7.92 28.78 -7.04
CA GLU A 79 -9.18 28.08 -7.27
C GLU A 79 -9.37 26.92 -6.28
N GLY A 80 -8.35 26.08 -6.08
CA GLY A 80 -8.39 24.96 -5.14
C GLY A 80 -8.65 25.39 -3.71
N LEU A 81 -7.88 26.38 -3.23
CA LEU A 81 -8.01 26.94 -1.90
C LEU A 81 -9.42 27.49 -1.64
N PHE A 82 -9.95 28.24 -2.61
CA PHE A 82 -11.27 28.84 -2.48
C PHE A 82 -12.37 27.78 -2.40
N GLU A 83 -12.29 26.73 -3.20
CA GLU A 83 -13.29 25.65 -3.18
C GLU A 83 -13.20 24.78 -1.91
N PHE A 84 -12.00 24.48 -1.40
CA PHE A 84 -11.88 23.81 -0.11
C PHE A 84 -12.41 24.66 1.04
N ALA A 85 -12.23 25.98 0.98
CA ALA A 85 -12.83 26.90 1.95
C ALA A 85 -14.36 26.92 1.87
N ASN A 86 -14.95 26.87 0.67
CA ASN A 86 -16.40 26.76 0.48
C ASN A 86 -16.96 25.45 1.05
N MET A 87 -16.19 24.36 0.94
CA MET A 87 -16.49 23.07 1.58
C MET A 87 -16.28 23.08 3.11
N LYS A 88 -15.73 24.16 3.67
CA LYS A 88 -15.34 24.31 5.09
C LYS A 88 -14.37 23.21 5.55
N ALA A 89 -13.48 22.81 4.66
CA ALA A 89 -12.52 21.75 4.92
C ALA A 89 -11.20 22.30 5.50
N THR A 90 -10.74 23.45 4.99
CA THR A 90 -9.53 24.14 5.45
C THR A 90 -9.74 24.90 6.77
N SER A 91 -8.66 25.08 7.53
CA SER A 91 -8.66 25.93 8.73
C SER A 91 -8.82 27.40 8.35
N ASN A 92 -9.71 28.14 9.03
CA ASN A 92 -9.90 29.57 8.75
C ASN A 92 -8.85 30.43 9.46
N THR A 93 -7.91 30.98 8.69
CA THR A 93 -6.81 31.82 9.18
C THR A 93 -7.24 32.99 10.08
N LYS A 94 -8.33 33.70 9.75
CA LYS A 94 -8.79 34.85 10.56
C LYS A 94 -9.28 34.40 11.94
N THR A 95 -10.02 33.29 11.98
CA THR A 95 -10.48 32.69 13.23
C THR A 95 -9.30 32.20 14.07
N GLU A 96 -8.33 31.54 13.44
CA GLU A 96 -7.13 31.04 14.12
C GLU A 96 -6.30 32.15 14.77
N PHE A 97 -6.05 33.25 14.03
CA PHE A 97 -5.39 34.42 14.59
C PHE A 97 -6.20 35.09 15.71
N ALA A 98 -7.53 35.17 15.57
CA ALA A 98 -8.39 35.71 16.63
C ALA A 98 -8.37 34.84 17.90
N MET A 99 -8.01 33.56 17.78
CA MET A 99 -7.78 32.66 18.91
C MET A 99 -6.34 32.74 19.46
N GLY A 100 -5.51 33.64 18.95
CA GLY A 100 -4.13 33.88 19.41
C GLY A 100 -3.12 32.83 18.97
N ARG A 101 -3.41 32.08 17.90
CA ARG A 101 -2.48 31.08 17.36
C ARG A 101 -1.53 31.66 16.34
N GLU A 102 -0.32 31.14 16.31
CA GLU A 102 0.65 31.40 15.26
C GLU A 102 0.42 30.47 14.05
N PRO A 103 0.84 30.85 12.82
CA PRO A 103 0.58 30.06 11.61
C PRO A 103 1.06 28.60 11.68
N ASN A 104 2.16 28.33 12.38
CA ASN A 104 2.70 26.99 12.59
C ASN A 104 1.85 26.13 13.57
N GLU A 105 0.85 26.71 14.24
CA GLU A 105 -0.04 26.02 15.19
C GLU A 105 -1.44 25.76 14.59
N PHE A 106 -1.67 26.17 13.34
CA PHE A 106 -2.97 26.00 12.67
C PHE A 106 -3.27 24.53 12.38
N LEU A 107 -2.24 23.76 12.03
CA LEU A 107 -2.34 22.31 11.84
C LEU A 107 -2.01 21.59 13.14
N ARG A 108 -3.03 21.01 13.78
CA ARG A 108 -2.90 20.40 15.11
C ARG A 108 -3.80 19.17 15.25
N PRO A 109 -3.43 18.06 14.58
CA PRO A 109 -4.22 16.84 14.59
C PRO A 109 -4.46 16.34 16.01
N THR A 110 -5.58 15.67 16.23
CA THR A 110 -5.98 15.06 17.52
C THR A 110 -6.22 16.03 18.69
N THR A 111 -6.01 17.34 18.51
CA THR A 111 -6.29 18.32 19.57
C THR A 111 -7.79 18.57 19.75
N SER A 112 -8.19 19.00 20.95
CA SER A 112 -9.57 19.38 21.26
C SER A 112 -10.05 20.60 20.44
N THR A 113 -9.11 21.42 19.99
CA THR A 113 -9.39 22.67 19.28
C THR A 113 -9.07 22.61 17.78
N ARG A 114 -8.87 21.42 17.20
CA ARG A 114 -8.69 21.21 15.76
C ARG A 114 -9.88 21.79 14.95
N ALA A 115 -9.58 22.47 13.85
CA ALA A 115 -10.57 23.35 13.19
C ALA A 115 -10.61 23.23 11.66
N GLY A 116 -9.88 22.28 11.07
CA GLY A 116 -9.71 22.16 9.62
C GLY A 116 -8.29 21.72 9.28
N PHE A 117 -8.11 21.28 8.04
CA PHE A 117 -6.78 20.93 7.53
C PHE A 117 -6.03 22.16 7.03
N MET A 118 -4.72 22.04 6.88
CA MET A 118 -3.86 23.04 6.25
C MET A 118 -3.49 22.54 4.86
N GLU A 119 -3.79 23.32 3.84
CA GLU A 119 -3.45 22.97 2.46
C GLU A 119 -1.94 23.12 2.24
N ALA A 120 -1.37 22.22 1.45
CA ALA A 120 0.05 22.20 1.12
C ALA A 120 0.24 21.75 -0.34
N GLN A 121 1.49 21.84 -0.82
CA GLN A 121 1.86 21.46 -2.19
C GLN A 121 3.18 20.69 -2.20
N GLY A 122 3.32 19.78 -3.16
CA GLY A 122 4.57 19.06 -3.36
C GLY A 122 4.39 17.68 -3.98
N THR A 123 5.39 16.84 -3.77
CA THR A 123 5.41 15.46 -4.25
C THR A 123 6.12 14.54 -3.27
N GLY A 124 5.72 13.28 -3.25
CA GLY A 124 6.38 12.21 -2.52
C GLY A 124 6.44 10.96 -3.38
N VAL A 125 7.64 10.37 -3.52
CA VAL A 125 7.90 9.25 -4.43
C VAL A 125 8.76 8.20 -3.73
N GLN A 126 8.50 6.94 -4.06
CA GLN A 126 9.23 5.77 -3.59
C GLN A 126 9.41 4.75 -4.73
N ILE A 127 10.55 4.08 -4.73
CA ILE A 127 10.88 3.02 -5.69
C ILE A 127 10.62 1.67 -5.06
N LEU A 128 9.77 0.87 -5.70
CA LEU A 128 9.46 -0.49 -5.29
C LEU A 128 10.12 -1.48 -6.21
N MET A 129 10.62 -2.57 -5.64
CA MET A 129 11.21 -3.67 -6.36
C MET A 129 10.74 -4.99 -5.76
N ASN A 130 10.68 -6.06 -6.56
CA ASN A 130 10.64 -7.38 -5.96
C ASN A 130 11.97 -7.65 -5.20
N ALA A 131 11.88 -8.36 -4.07
CA ALA A 131 13.03 -8.57 -3.18
C ALA A 131 14.22 -9.24 -3.88
N LYS A 132 13.96 -10.22 -4.76
CA LYS A 132 14.99 -10.90 -5.55
C LYS A 132 15.81 -9.91 -6.39
N THR A 133 15.13 -9.02 -7.12
CA THR A 133 15.78 -8.02 -7.99
C THR A 133 16.54 -6.99 -7.15
N ALA A 134 15.97 -6.55 -6.02
CA ALA A 134 16.66 -5.62 -5.12
C ALA A 134 17.98 -6.21 -4.58
N LEU A 135 17.97 -7.50 -4.20
CA LEU A 135 19.15 -8.22 -3.73
C LEU A 135 20.18 -8.46 -4.84
N GLU A 136 19.73 -8.90 -6.03
CA GLU A 136 20.60 -9.11 -7.19
C GLU A 136 21.30 -7.82 -7.64
N MET A 137 20.62 -6.67 -7.52
CA MET A 137 21.18 -5.36 -7.87
C MET A 137 21.98 -4.72 -6.73
N GLY A 138 21.98 -5.30 -5.52
CA GLY A 138 22.66 -4.73 -4.35
C GLY A 138 22.05 -3.40 -3.88
N CYS A 139 20.75 -3.20 -4.08
CA CYS A 139 20.06 -1.97 -3.66
C CYS A 139 19.91 -1.89 -2.14
N ALA A 140 19.94 -0.67 -1.59
CA ALA A 140 19.59 -0.43 -0.19
C ALA A 140 18.08 -0.68 0.03
N ILE A 141 17.73 -1.54 0.99
CA ILE A 141 16.34 -1.90 1.32
C ILE A 141 15.92 -1.14 2.58
N GLN A 142 15.04 -0.16 2.43
CA GLN A 142 14.55 0.68 3.54
C GLN A 142 13.40 0.01 4.32
N SER A 143 12.53 -0.71 3.62
CA SER A 143 11.33 -1.30 4.21
C SER A 143 10.77 -2.41 3.32
N ILE A 144 9.93 -3.26 3.91
CA ILE A 144 9.12 -4.24 3.20
C ILE A 144 7.67 -3.76 3.23
N VAL A 145 7.04 -3.70 2.05
CA VAL A 145 5.60 -3.46 1.96
C VAL A 145 4.88 -4.77 2.25
N ALA A 146 4.49 -4.98 3.50
CA ALA A 146 3.88 -6.23 3.95
C ALA A 146 2.45 -6.42 3.42
N PHE A 147 1.68 -5.34 3.30
CA PHE A 147 0.28 -5.37 2.91
C PHE A 147 -0.19 -4.02 2.40
N THR A 148 -1.03 -4.03 1.37
CA THR A 148 -1.75 -2.86 0.86
C THR A 148 -3.18 -3.25 0.57
N SER A 149 -4.11 -2.32 0.78
CA SER A 149 -5.50 -2.50 0.40
C SER A 149 -6.21 -1.16 0.38
N THR A 150 -7.28 -1.08 -0.39
CA THR A 150 -8.22 0.03 -0.38
C THR A 150 -9.63 -0.49 -0.27
N SER A 151 -10.50 0.34 0.29
CA SER A 151 -11.88 -0.03 0.55
C SER A 151 -12.77 1.19 0.39
N THR A 152 -13.92 0.99 -0.22
CA THR A 152 -15.03 1.94 -0.16
C THR A 152 -15.80 1.73 1.14
N ASP A 153 -16.63 2.72 1.48
CA ASP A 153 -17.46 2.66 2.67
C ASP A 153 -18.83 2.04 2.38
N LYS A 154 -19.91 2.77 2.67
CA LYS A 154 -21.29 2.32 2.53
C LYS A 154 -22.09 3.37 1.76
N ALA A 155 -23.33 3.01 1.42
CA ALA A 155 -24.27 3.95 0.83
C ALA A 155 -24.41 5.22 1.70
N GLY A 156 -24.34 6.37 1.05
CA GLY A 156 -24.38 7.68 1.70
C GLY A 156 -24.63 8.80 0.69
N ARG A 157 -24.81 10.02 1.20
CA ARG A 157 -25.03 11.24 0.39
C ARG A 157 -23.96 12.31 0.59
N SER A 158 -23.03 12.09 1.51
CA SER A 158 -21.90 12.98 1.76
C SER A 158 -20.65 12.36 1.16
N ILE A 159 -20.19 12.89 0.03
CA ILE A 159 -18.97 12.44 -0.66
C ILE A 159 -17.70 12.61 0.21
N PRO A 160 -17.48 13.72 0.94
CA PRO A 160 -16.23 13.92 1.68
C PRO A 160 -16.23 13.26 3.07
N ALA A 161 -17.31 12.58 3.47
CA ALA A 161 -17.40 11.99 4.80
C ALA A 161 -16.44 10.79 4.91
N PRO A 162 -15.50 10.78 5.89
CA PRO A 162 -14.66 9.62 6.12
C PRO A 162 -15.50 8.49 6.71
N GLY A 163 -15.31 7.26 6.22
CA GLY A 163 -15.96 6.08 6.76
C GLY A 163 -14.98 5.06 7.35
N ARG A 164 -15.43 3.80 7.37
CA ARG A 164 -14.79 2.69 8.11
C ARG A 164 -14.58 1.45 7.23
N GLY A 165 -14.60 1.60 5.91
CA GLY A 165 -14.44 0.50 4.95
C GLY A 165 -13.14 -0.27 5.11
N VAL A 166 -12.08 0.42 5.56
CA VAL A 166 -10.77 -0.18 5.86
C VAL A 166 -10.83 -1.24 6.97
N LEU A 167 -11.87 -1.28 7.82
CA LEU A 167 -12.07 -2.38 8.77
C LEU A 167 -12.20 -3.75 8.09
N SER A 168 -12.48 -3.79 6.78
CA SER A 168 -12.52 -5.05 6.02
C SER A 168 -11.19 -5.81 6.01
N ILE A 169 -10.06 -5.16 6.30
CA ILE A 169 -8.73 -5.82 6.37
C ILE A 169 -8.59 -6.74 7.58
N THR A 170 -9.47 -6.60 8.57
CA THR A 170 -9.53 -7.44 9.76
C THR A 170 -10.69 -8.44 9.71
N ARG A 171 -11.34 -8.61 8.55
CA ARG A 171 -12.43 -9.58 8.39
C ARG A 171 -11.89 -11.00 8.61
N GLU A 172 -12.45 -11.70 9.58
CA GLU A 172 -12.16 -13.11 9.81
C GLU A 172 -13.37 -13.84 10.39
N ILE A 173 -13.48 -15.12 10.05
CA ILE A 173 -14.36 -16.06 10.74
C ILE A 173 -13.59 -16.59 11.94
N THR A 174 -14.01 -16.19 13.15
CA THR A 174 -13.34 -16.58 14.39
C THR A 174 -13.21 -18.11 14.50
N PRO A 175 -11.98 -18.64 14.50
CA PRO A 175 -11.78 -20.09 14.59
C PRO A 175 -11.97 -20.56 16.03
N LYS A 176 -12.49 -21.78 16.22
CA LYS A 176 -12.64 -22.39 17.57
C LYS A 176 -11.29 -22.68 18.24
N GLN A 177 -10.23 -22.83 17.45
CA GLN A 177 -8.89 -23.16 17.91
C GLN A 177 -7.87 -22.32 17.14
N SER A 178 -6.70 -22.09 17.75
CA SER A 178 -5.61 -21.39 17.09
C SER A 178 -5.16 -22.14 15.83
N LEU A 179 -5.00 -21.40 14.75
CA LEU A 179 -4.61 -21.94 13.45
C LEU A 179 -3.10 -22.17 13.43
N ARG A 180 -2.68 -23.44 13.38
CA ARG A 180 -1.25 -23.82 13.32
C ARG A 180 -0.52 -23.22 12.13
N ILE A 181 -1.23 -22.96 11.02
CA ILE A 181 -0.65 -22.33 9.83
C ILE A 181 -0.15 -20.90 10.10
N LEU A 182 -0.57 -20.24 11.18
CA LEU A 182 -0.04 -18.93 11.56
C LEU A 182 1.30 -19.01 12.31
N ASP A 183 1.64 -20.17 12.88
CA ASP A 183 2.92 -20.39 13.54
C ASP A 183 4.03 -20.60 12.51
N ILE A 184 5.03 -19.71 12.52
CA ILE A 184 6.18 -19.78 11.62
C ILE A 184 6.97 -21.09 11.79
N ASN A 185 7.05 -21.65 12.99
CA ASN A 185 7.77 -22.91 13.23
C ASN A 185 7.05 -24.09 12.59
N TYR A 186 5.71 -24.11 12.67
CA TYR A 186 4.91 -25.08 11.94
C TYR A 186 5.15 -24.98 10.44
N ARG A 187 5.07 -23.77 9.87
CA ARG A 187 5.29 -23.53 8.43
C ARG A 187 6.68 -23.96 7.98
N THR A 188 7.72 -23.63 8.73
CA THR A 188 9.10 -24.04 8.45
C THR A 188 9.25 -25.55 8.38
N ARG A 189 8.65 -26.30 9.32
CA ARG A 189 8.66 -27.77 9.28
C ARG A 189 7.92 -28.31 8.06
N GLN A 190 6.74 -27.79 7.73
CA GLN A 190 5.98 -28.23 6.56
C GLN A 190 6.72 -27.94 5.25
N LEU A 191 7.32 -26.77 5.12
CA LEU A 191 8.09 -26.39 3.95
C LEU A 191 9.33 -27.29 3.77
N ALA A 192 10.07 -27.56 4.84
CA ALA A 192 11.22 -28.47 4.80
C ALA A 192 10.81 -29.88 4.38
N PHE A 193 9.68 -30.38 4.90
CA PHE A 193 9.13 -31.68 4.50
C PHE A 193 8.73 -31.69 3.02
N ARG A 194 8.04 -30.65 2.53
CA ARG A 194 7.67 -30.53 1.11
C ARG A 194 8.89 -30.48 0.19
N ARG A 195 9.94 -29.75 0.56
CA ARG A 195 11.21 -29.72 -0.19
C ARG A 195 11.84 -31.10 -0.31
N LYS A 196 11.82 -31.89 0.77
CA LYS A 196 12.29 -33.28 0.73
C LYS A 196 11.49 -34.11 -0.26
N GLN A 197 10.16 -34.01 -0.23
CA GLN A 197 9.28 -34.73 -1.16
C GLN A 197 9.52 -34.33 -2.63
N ILE A 198 9.76 -33.04 -2.90
CA ILE A 198 10.06 -32.55 -4.26
C ILE A 198 11.41 -33.10 -4.74
N SER A 199 12.43 -33.16 -3.86
CA SER A 199 13.74 -33.75 -4.19
C SER A 199 13.61 -35.25 -4.50
N GLU A 200 12.92 -36.00 -3.64
CA GLU A 200 12.69 -37.45 -3.85
C GLU A 200 11.90 -37.71 -5.14
N TRP A 201 10.89 -36.88 -5.45
CA TRP A 201 10.15 -36.95 -6.71
C TRP A 201 11.05 -36.68 -7.92
N MET A 202 11.85 -35.60 -7.87
CA MET A 202 12.74 -35.21 -8.95
C MET A 202 13.78 -36.30 -9.26
N GLU A 203 14.39 -36.89 -8.22
CA GLU A 203 15.33 -38.00 -8.36
C GLU A 203 14.70 -39.21 -9.06
N ASN A 204 13.47 -39.57 -8.67
CA ASN A 204 12.72 -40.67 -9.27
C ASN A 204 12.40 -40.40 -10.76
N GLU A 205 11.92 -39.20 -11.10
CA GLU A 205 11.66 -38.84 -12.51
C GLU A 205 12.93 -38.88 -13.36
N LEU A 206 14.03 -38.30 -12.87
CA LEU A 206 15.33 -38.35 -13.57
C LEU A 206 15.83 -39.79 -13.75
N GLU A 207 15.54 -40.69 -12.80
CA GLU A 207 15.88 -42.10 -12.94
C GLU A 207 15.11 -42.80 -14.05
N THR A 208 13.81 -42.49 -14.23
CA THR A 208 13.02 -43.07 -15.33
C THR A 208 13.50 -42.66 -16.73
N LEU A 209 14.19 -41.51 -16.82
CA LEU A 209 14.66 -40.94 -18.07
C LEU A 209 16.05 -41.48 -18.49
N LYS A 210 16.73 -42.29 -17.67
CA LYS A 210 18.12 -42.73 -17.90
C LYS A 210 18.35 -43.41 -19.27
N ASP A 211 17.35 -44.15 -19.76
CA ASP A 211 17.43 -44.89 -21.02
C ASP A 211 16.73 -44.16 -22.19
N ASP A 212 16.26 -42.92 -21.98
CA ASP A 212 15.54 -42.15 -22.99
C ASP A 212 16.54 -41.40 -23.92
N PRO A 213 16.40 -41.50 -25.26
CA PRO A 213 17.26 -40.78 -26.20
C PRO A 213 17.16 -39.24 -26.06
N ASP A 214 16.06 -38.71 -25.53
CA ASP A 214 15.81 -37.28 -25.32
C ASP A 214 16.00 -36.85 -23.83
N ALA A 215 16.68 -37.67 -23.03
CA ALA A 215 16.84 -37.50 -21.57
C ALA A 215 17.28 -36.09 -21.15
N ALA A 216 18.15 -35.42 -21.91
CA ALA A 216 18.65 -34.09 -21.56
C ALA A 216 17.56 -33.00 -21.64
N GLU A 217 16.70 -33.02 -22.67
CA GLU A 217 15.61 -32.05 -22.79
C GLU A 217 14.52 -32.32 -21.75
N LEU A 218 14.22 -33.60 -21.51
CA LEU A 218 13.23 -34.02 -20.53
C LEU A 218 13.70 -33.71 -19.10
N ALA A 219 14.99 -33.89 -18.78
CA ALA A 219 15.56 -33.50 -17.49
C ALA A 219 15.40 -32.00 -17.22
N ALA A 220 15.66 -31.13 -18.21
CA ALA A 220 15.44 -29.69 -18.06
C ALA A 220 13.95 -29.34 -17.79
N LYS A 221 13.00 -30.10 -18.36
CA LYS A 221 11.57 -29.95 -18.04
C LYS A 221 11.25 -30.39 -16.62
N VAL A 222 11.84 -31.49 -16.15
CA VAL A 222 11.71 -31.99 -14.77
C VAL A 222 12.25 -30.97 -13.77
N GLU A 223 13.44 -30.39 -14.02
CA GLU A 223 14.02 -29.35 -13.16
C GLU A 223 13.13 -28.09 -13.09
N LYS A 224 12.59 -27.66 -14.23
CA LYS A 224 11.65 -26.53 -14.28
C LYS A 224 10.37 -26.82 -13.50
N GLU A 225 9.89 -28.05 -13.56
CA GLU A 225 8.73 -28.52 -12.80
C GLU A 225 9.03 -28.60 -11.30
N ALA A 226 10.20 -29.09 -10.89
CA ALA A 226 10.65 -29.07 -9.50
C ALA A 226 10.69 -27.64 -8.95
N ALA A 227 11.25 -26.69 -9.71
CA ALA A 227 11.28 -25.27 -9.35
C ALA A 227 9.86 -24.67 -9.23
N ARG A 228 8.90 -25.10 -10.08
CA ARG A 228 7.49 -24.72 -9.96
C ARG A 228 6.88 -25.26 -8.67
N GLN A 229 7.06 -26.54 -8.37
CA GLN A 229 6.54 -27.15 -7.14
C GLN A 229 7.12 -26.52 -5.87
N GLU A 230 8.41 -26.16 -5.87
CA GLU A 230 9.01 -25.44 -4.76
C GLU A 230 8.39 -24.05 -4.60
N LYS A 231 8.19 -23.33 -5.71
CA LYS A 231 7.50 -22.04 -5.70
C LYS A 231 6.09 -22.15 -5.13
N ASP A 232 5.33 -23.18 -5.49
CA ASP A 232 3.98 -23.41 -4.97
C ASP A 232 3.98 -23.75 -3.46
N ALA A 233 4.98 -24.51 -3.01
CA ALA A 233 5.18 -24.80 -1.58
C ALA A 233 5.54 -23.52 -0.80
N LEU A 234 6.39 -22.65 -1.37
CA LEU A 234 6.75 -21.34 -0.80
C LEU A 234 5.56 -20.38 -0.80
N ALA A 235 4.73 -20.37 -1.84
CA ALA A 235 3.50 -19.59 -1.88
C ALA A 235 2.58 -20.00 -0.72
N THR A 236 2.40 -21.31 -0.51
CA THR A 236 1.51 -21.86 0.53
C THR A 236 2.05 -21.63 1.95
N TYR A 237 3.29 -22.04 2.23
CA TYR A 237 3.86 -22.04 3.59
C TYR A 237 4.74 -20.85 3.90
N GLY A 238 5.31 -20.17 2.89
CA GLY A 238 6.10 -18.96 3.08
C GLY A 238 5.22 -17.71 3.10
N MET A 239 4.50 -17.49 1.99
CA MET A 239 3.71 -16.27 1.76
C MET A 239 2.25 -16.37 2.19
N LEU A 240 1.81 -17.55 2.65
CA LEU A 240 0.41 -17.80 3.02
C LEU A 240 -0.57 -17.41 1.91
N GLU A 241 -0.21 -17.64 0.65
CA GLU A 241 -1.08 -17.35 -0.49
C GLU A 241 -2.39 -18.15 -0.42
N GLY A 242 -3.46 -17.54 -0.93
CA GLY A 242 -4.81 -18.11 -0.93
C GLY A 242 -5.77 -17.44 0.06
N SER A 243 -7.05 -17.82 -0.05
CA SER A 243 -8.16 -17.26 0.72
C SER A 243 -8.62 -18.22 1.82
N ASP A 244 -8.01 -18.12 3.01
CA ASP A 244 -8.58 -18.71 4.23
C ASP A 244 -9.43 -17.64 4.94
N PRO A 245 -10.76 -17.77 5.00
CA PRO A 245 -11.63 -16.78 5.62
C PRO A 245 -11.45 -16.69 7.14
N ARG A 246 -10.74 -17.65 7.77
CA ARG A 246 -10.43 -17.64 9.20
C ARG A 246 -9.18 -16.84 9.54
N ILE A 247 -8.49 -16.30 8.54
CA ILE A 247 -7.28 -15.49 8.73
C ILE A 247 -7.52 -14.13 8.11
N ALA A 248 -7.64 -13.10 8.95
CA ALA A 248 -7.71 -11.72 8.51
C ALA A 248 -6.53 -11.34 7.58
N PRO A 249 -6.75 -10.58 6.49
CA PRO A 249 -5.69 -10.12 5.59
C PRO A 249 -4.51 -9.45 6.31
N LEU A 250 -4.77 -8.54 7.25
CA LEU A 250 -3.71 -7.88 8.02
C LEU A 250 -2.93 -8.86 8.90
N ARG A 251 -3.64 -9.79 9.55
CA ARG A 251 -3.03 -10.83 10.38
C ARG A 251 -2.16 -11.78 9.55
N ARG A 252 -2.60 -12.14 8.34
CA ARG A 252 -1.83 -12.94 7.39
C ARG A 252 -0.51 -12.26 7.05
N ALA A 253 -0.55 -10.98 6.70
CA ALA A 253 0.62 -10.22 6.31
C ALA A 253 1.68 -10.14 7.41
N LEU A 254 1.26 -9.94 8.66
CA LEU A 254 2.16 -9.99 9.82
C LEU A 254 2.71 -11.41 10.04
N ALA A 255 1.83 -12.41 10.02
CA ALA A 255 2.19 -13.79 10.30
C ALA A 255 3.19 -14.38 9.29
N VAL A 256 3.20 -13.92 8.03
CA VAL A 256 4.22 -14.28 7.03
C VAL A 256 5.63 -14.05 7.59
N TRP A 257 5.82 -12.92 8.28
CA TRP A 257 7.09 -12.51 8.91
C TRP A 257 7.25 -12.99 10.35
N GLY A 258 6.34 -13.83 10.84
CA GLY A 258 6.35 -14.30 12.24
C GLY A 258 5.94 -13.22 13.24
N LEU A 259 5.30 -12.15 12.77
CA LEU A 259 4.84 -11.03 13.58
C LEU A 259 3.36 -11.19 13.93
N THR A 260 2.95 -10.48 14.98
CA THR A 260 1.60 -10.42 15.52
C THR A 260 1.12 -8.98 15.59
N ALA A 261 -0.12 -8.79 16.04
CA ALA A 261 -0.66 -7.48 16.30
C ALA A 261 0.22 -6.67 17.26
N ASP A 262 0.87 -7.31 18.24
CA ASP A 262 1.69 -6.69 19.29
C ASP A 262 3.02 -6.12 18.79
N ASP A 263 3.49 -6.58 17.63
CA ASP A 263 4.73 -6.12 17.00
C ASP A 263 4.56 -4.82 16.20
N ILE A 264 3.33 -4.35 16.01
CA ILE A 264 3.06 -3.03 15.41
C ILE A 264 3.51 -1.96 16.39
N GLY A 265 4.68 -1.37 16.13
CA GLY A 265 5.33 -0.40 17.03
C GLY A 265 4.91 1.05 16.85
N VAL A 266 4.32 1.41 15.70
CA VAL A 266 3.89 2.79 15.41
C VAL A 266 2.73 2.77 14.42
N ILE A 267 1.83 3.76 14.55
CA ILE A 267 0.87 4.08 13.50
C ILE A 267 1.19 5.47 12.94
N SER A 268 1.29 5.55 11.62
CA SER A 268 1.18 6.80 10.89
C SER A 268 -0.28 7.05 10.52
N ILE A 269 -0.90 8.08 11.08
CA ILE A 269 -2.29 8.46 10.75
C ILE A 269 -2.32 9.54 9.67
N HIS A 270 -3.41 9.61 8.92
CA HIS A 270 -3.69 10.71 8.00
C HIS A 270 -3.83 12.03 8.75
N GLY A 271 -4.52 12.03 9.91
CA GLY A 271 -4.46 13.10 10.91
C GLY A 271 -4.61 14.51 10.33
N THR A 272 -5.72 14.82 9.69
CA THR A 272 -5.89 16.07 8.93
C THR A 272 -6.28 17.29 9.77
N SER A 273 -6.34 17.20 11.11
CA SER A 273 -6.81 18.30 11.97
C SER A 273 -8.28 18.68 11.73
N THR A 274 -9.03 17.81 11.03
CA THR A 274 -10.47 17.95 10.84
C THR A 274 -11.23 17.21 11.96
N LYS A 275 -12.42 17.71 12.30
CA LYS A 275 -13.20 17.14 13.41
C LYS A 275 -13.59 15.68 13.17
N ALA A 276 -14.06 15.39 11.96
CA ALA A 276 -14.56 14.06 11.59
C ALA A 276 -13.45 13.03 11.38
N ASN A 277 -12.36 13.39 10.68
CA ASN A 277 -11.24 12.47 10.44
C ASN A 277 -10.59 12.04 11.76
N ASP A 278 -10.15 13.01 12.56
CA ASP A 278 -9.35 12.74 13.76
C ASP A 278 -10.18 12.13 14.90
N LEU A 279 -11.52 12.11 14.76
CA LEU A 279 -12.38 11.29 15.60
C LEU A 279 -12.48 9.87 15.03
N ASN A 280 -12.79 9.72 13.74
CA ASN A 280 -13.02 8.43 13.11
C ASN A 280 -11.78 7.54 13.08
N GLU A 281 -10.62 8.11 12.69
CA GLU A 281 -9.41 7.37 12.41
C GLU A 281 -8.85 6.63 13.65
N PRO A 282 -8.72 7.25 14.83
CA PRO A 282 -8.35 6.51 16.05
C PRO A 282 -9.34 5.39 16.41
N HIS A 283 -10.65 5.60 16.22
CA HIS A 283 -11.65 4.54 16.45
C HIS A 283 -11.50 3.37 15.47
N VAL A 284 -11.19 3.65 14.20
CA VAL A 284 -10.89 2.63 13.20
C VAL A 284 -9.67 1.82 13.61
N TYR A 285 -8.56 2.45 13.98
CA TYR A 285 -7.35 1.73 14.41
C TYR A 285 -7.56 0.93 15.69
N ASN A 286 -8.31 1.47 16.66
CA ASN A 286 -8.66 0.74 17.88
C ASN A 286 -9.44 -0.54 17.56
N ASP A 287 -10.44 -0.45 16.68
CA ASP A 287 -11.24 -1.61 16.27
C ASP A 287 -10.41 -2.61 15.45
N ILE A 288 -9.48 -2.14 14.61
CA ILE A 288 -8.52 -2.99 13.90
C ILE A 288 -7.71 -3.80 14.91
N PHE A 289 -7.08 -3.15 15.89
CA PHE A 289 -6.25 -3.83 16.89
C PHE A 289 -7.03 -4.81 17.75
N ALA A 290 -8.23 -4.45 18.17
CA ALA A 290 -9.11 -5.36 18.89
C ALA A 290 -9.42 -6.60 18.04
N ALA A 291 -9.73 -6.42 16.75
CA ALA A 291 -10.05 -7.51 15.84
C ALA A 291 -8.86 -8.44 15.58
N ILE A 292 -7.64 -7.91 15.44
CA ILE A 292 -6.43 -8.73 15.25
C ILE A 292 -5.78 -9.20 16.55
N GLN A 293 -6.47 -9.07 17.69
CA GLN A 293 -6.08 -9.59 19.00
C GLN A 293 -4.80 -8.94 19.56
N ARG A 294 -4.65 -7.61 19.44
CA ARG A 294 -3.64 -6.84 20.19
C ARG A 294 -3.86 -7.03 21.69
N THR A 295 -2.78 -7.23 22.44
CA THR A 295 -2.86 -7.43 23.89
C THR A 295 -3.36 -6.16 24.59
N PRO A 296 -4.41 -6.24 25.45
CA PRO A 296 -4.87 -5.09 26.21
C PRO A 296 -3.74 -4.45 27.04
N GLY A 297 -3.64 -3.12 27.00
CA GLY A 297 -2.57 -2.36 27.65
C GLY A 297 -1.31 -2.15 26.79
N ASN A 298 -1.16 -2.87 25.68
CA ASN A 298 -0.08 -2.64 24.72
C ASN A 298 -0.42 -1.51 23.73
N ALA A 299 -0.38 -0.27 24.23
CA ALA A 299 -0.64 0.93 23.44
C ALA A 299 0.40 1.11 22.32
N VAL A 300 0.01 1.80 21.24
CA VAL A 300 0.89 2.12 20.11
C VAL A 300 1.07 3.65 19.99
N PRO A 301 2.30 4.14 19.87
CA PRO A 301 2.57 5.52 19.49
C PRO A 301 1.94 5.86 18.14
N VAL A 302 1.33 7.05 18.07
CA VAL A 302 0.69 7.57 16.86
C VAL A 302 1.44 8.80 16.38
N THR A 303 1.81 8.80 15.10
CA THR A 303 2.43 9.94 14.42
C THR A 303 1.49 10.44 13.32
N PRO A 304 0.99 11.68 13.37
CA PRO A 304 0.29 12.25 12.23
C PRO A 304 1.26 12.48 11.08
N VAL A 305 0.88 12.06 9.88
CA VAL A 305 1.64 12.36 8.68
C VAL A 305 1.14 13.70 8.16
N PHE A 306 2.05 14.65 8.04
CA PHE A 306 1.80 15.91 7.34
C PHE A 306 1.85 15.61 5.83
N ILE A 307 0.78 15.00 5.32
CA ILE A 307 0.61 14.76 3.88
C ILE A 307 0.06 16.05 3.28
N LEU A 308 0.66 16.38 2.13
CA LEU A 308 0.23 17.41 1.19
C LEU A 308 -1.28 17.41 0.95
#